data_AF-A0A6N3HV49-F1
#
_entry.id   AF-A0A6N3HV49-F1
#
_cell.length_a   1.000
_cell.length_b   1.000
_cell.length_c   1.000
_cell.angle_alpha   90.00
_cell.angle_beta   90.00
_cell.angle_gamma   90.00
#
_symmetry.space_group_name_H-M   'P 1'
#
loop_
_entity.id
_entity.type
_entity.pdbx_description
1 polymer ?
#
loop_
_entity_poly.entity_id
_entity_poly.type
_entity_poly.pdbx_seq_one_letter_code
_entity_poly.pdbx_strand_id
1 'polypeptide(L)'
;MVNKRNQNRNQDKLVHNKLFLAVVALCLLFAIIWFVRFSYGLYTDKKQAEANLSEGQELNLASGKTQDGFIELDGKLYRRNTAIRAILCIGVDTQGELESYQASGVAGQADGLFLVAQDMARDTVRILMIPRDTMTEITLFDLMGNELGKDTQHLTLAFAYGDGKEKSCELLQEAVSNLLFDLKIDGYLATNISSIALLNDEVGGVTVTIQDEGLDSRDPVLTKGSTVRLNGKQAEIFVRYRDITKAQTAIGRMDRQKHYMEAYLKQVKEEARTDKTLITRLVKDIEEHMVTNMAKDQYMDMGLAVLSSQQQIGQGDFLTVPGEAVETERFDEYHPDKETLKRMVVELFYKEVK
;
A
#
# COMPACT_ATOMS: atom_id res chain seq x y z
N MET A 1 -2.62 44.46 60.12
CA MET A 1 -1.81 44.56 58.87
C MET A 1 -2.03 43.42 57.85
N VAL A 2 -3.01 42.53 58.02
CA VAL A 2 -3.19 41.32 57.16
C VAL A 2 -4.03 41.58 55.89
N ASN A 3 -4.89 42.61 55.87
CA ASN A 3 -5.89 42.79 54.80
C ASN A 3 -5.35 43.39 53.48
N LYS A 4 -4.32 44.25 53.53
CA LYS A 4 -3.71 44.85 52.31
C LYS A 4 -2.87 43.87 51.48
N ARG A 5 -2.26 42.85 52.11
CA ARG A 5 -1.46 41.84 51.40
C ARG A 5 -2.32 40.87 50.58
N ASN A 6 -3.55 40.58 51.01
CA ASN A 6 -4.46 39.69 50.28
C ASN A 6 -5.16 40.38 49.09
N GLN A 7 -5.46 41.68 49.17
CA GLN A 7 -6.01 42.42 48.04
C GLN A 7 -5.01 42.58 46.89
N ASN A 8 -3.73 42.89 47.18
CA ASN A 8 -2.69 42.96 46.16
C ASN A 8 -2.44 41.59 45.49
N ARG A 9 -2.40 40.50 46.27
CA ARG A 9 -2.25 39.13 45.71
C ARG A 9 -3.40 38.73 44.78
N ASN A 10 -4.63 39.16 45.06
CA ASN A 10 -5.77 38.86 44.21
C ASN A 10 -5.81 39.74 42.95
N GLN A 11 -5.37 41.00 43.02
CA GLN A 11 -5.20 41.84 41.82
C GLN A 11 -4.08 41.32 40.91
N ASP A 12 -2.93 40.93 41.46
CA ASP A 12 -1.81 40.40 40.68
C ASP A 12 -2.19 39.08 39.97
N LYS A 13 -2.92 38.19 40.65
CA LYS A 13 -3.47 36.96 40.03
C LYS A 13 -4.49 37.26 38.92
N LEU A 14 -5.33 38.27 39.09
CA LEU A 14 -6.34 38.64 38.10
C LEU A 14 -5.68 39.21 36.83
N VAL A 15 -4.64 40.03 36.99
CA VAL A 15 -3.85 40.60 35.87
C VAL A 15 -3.07 39.50 35.16
N HIS A 16 -2.46 38.55 35.90
CA HIS A 16 -1.73 37.42 35.32
C HIS A 16 -2.66 36.48 34.53
N ASN A 17 -3.87 36.20 35.03
CA ASN A 17 -4.86 35.41 34.29
C ASN A 17 -5.37 36.12 33.02
N LYS A 18 -5.59 37.43 33.07
CA LYS A 18 -5.98 38.20 31.87
C LYS A 18 -4.85 38.22 30.83
N LEU A 19 -3.61 38.36 31.27
CA LEU A 19 -2.43 38.30 30.39
C LEU A 19 -2.26 36.90 29.79
N PHE A 20 -2.44 35.85 30.59
CA PHE A 20 -2.41 34.46 30.12
C PHE A 20 -3.50 34.17 29.08
N LEU A 21 -4.75 34.59 29.32
CA LEU A 21 -5.83 34.45 28.35
C LEU A 21 -5.55 35.24 27.06
N ALA A 22 -4.98 36.43 27.15
CA ALA A 22 -4.61 37.22 25.98
C ALA A 22 -3.50 36.54 25.15
N VAL A 23 -2.51 35.92 25.80
CA VAL A 23 -1.44 35.15 25.13
C VAL A 23 -2.01 33.89 24.47
N VAL A 24 -2.90 33.15 25.13
CA VAL A 24 -3.56 31.96 24.55
C VAL A 24 -4.40 32.35 23.34
N ALA A 25 -5.19 33.43 23.44
CA ALA A 25 -5.98 33.93 22.31
C ALA A 25 -5.10 34.36 21.13
N LEU A 26 -3.95 34.99 21.39
CA LEU A 26 -2.97 35.34 20.36
C LEU A 26 -2.37 34.11 19.69
N CYS A 27 -1.98 33.09 20.46
CA CYS A 27 -1.47 31.82 19.94
C CYS A 27 -2.50 31.10 19.07
N LEU A 28 -3.78 31.08 19.48
CA LEU A 28 -4.87 30.50 18.69
C LEU A 28 -5.07 31.25 17.37
N LEU A 29 -4.98 32.59 17.40
CA LEU A 29 -5.05 33.42 16.19
C LEU A 29 -3.90 33.11 15.22
N PHE A 30 -2.68 32.95 15.73
CA PHE A 30 -1.54 32.52 14.93
C PHE A 30 -1.72 31.11 14.36
N ALA A 31 -2.24 30.17 15.14
CA ALA A 31 -2.53 28.82 14.66
C ALA A 31 -3.57 28.81 13.54
N ILE A 32 -4.62 29.64 13.65
CA ILE A 32 -5.65 29.80 12.60
C ILE A 32 -5.04 30.41 11.35
N ILE A 33 -4.24 31.47 11.47
CA ILE A 33 -3.59 32.12 10.31
C ILE A 33 -2.61 31.16 9.63
N TRP A 34 -1.84 30.41 10.42
CA TRP A 34 -0.95 29.38 9.90
C TRP A 34 -1.74 28.27 9.19
N PHE A 35 -2.84 27.80 9.77
CA PHE A 35 -3.71 26.79 9.17
C PHE A 35 -4.35 27.27 7.86
N VAL A 36 -4.83 28.52 7.80
CA VAL A 36 -5.39 29.10 6.57
C VAL A 36 -4.31 29.23 5.49
N ARG A 37 -3.10 29.67 5.84
CA ARG A 37 -1.97 29.71 4.90
C ARG A 37 -1.56 28.32 4.43
N PHE A 38 -1.50 27.35 5.34
CA PHE A 38 -1.17 25.96 5.05
C PHE A 38 -2.16 25.34 4.07
N SER A 39 -3.47 25.52 4.33
CA SER A 39 -4.57 25.07 3.48
C SER A 39 -4.61 25.78 2.13
N TYR A 40 -4.31 27.08 2.09
CA TYR A 40 -4.21 27.82 0.83
C TYR A 40 -3.03 27.33 -0.01
N GLY A 41 -1.90 27.02 0.62
CA GLY A 41 -0.76 26.38 -0.04
C GLY A 41 -1.14 25.03 -0.65
N LEU A 42 -1.85 24.16 0.08
CA LEU A 42 -2.34 22.88 -0.46
C LEU A 42 -3.20 23.09 -1.70
N TYR A 43 -4.07 24.10 -1.68
CA TYR A 43 -4.93 24.43 -2.81
C TYR A 43 -4.13 24.92 -4.03
N THR A 44 -3.10 25.74 -3.83
CA THR A 44 -2.27 26.25 -4.93
C THR A 44 -1.35 25.18 -5.51
N ASP A 45 -0.76 24.33 -4.67
CA ASP A 45 0.13 23.24 -5.07
C ASP A 45 -0.67 22.24 -5.94
N LYS A 46 -1.88 21.88 -5.49
CA LYS A 46 -2.83 21.07 -6.26
C LYS A 46 -3.17 21.71 -7.60
N LYS A 47 -3.49 23.00 -7.63
CA LYS A 47 -3.80 23.73 -8.86
C LYS A 47 -2.62 23.80 -9.85
N GLN A 48 -1.39 23.91 -9.35
CA GLN A 48 -0.19 23.91 -10.20
C GLN A 48 0.11 22.51 -10.75
N ALA A 49 -0.03 21.48 -9.92
CA ALA A 49 0.06 20.09 -10.36
C ALA A 49 -1.01 19.78 -11.43
N GLU A 50 -2.27 20.15 -11.18
CA GLU A 50 -3.37 20.02 -12.15
C GLU A 50 -3.10 20.78 -13.45
N ALA A 51 -2.54 21.99 -13.40
CA ALA A 51 -2.22 22.77 -14.60
C ALA A 51 -1.08 22.15 -15.43
N ASN A 52 -0.05 21.60 -14.78
CA ASN A 52 1.04 20.89 -15.44
C ASN A 52 0.58 19.52 -16.00
N LEU A 53 -0.37 18.86 -15.33
CA LEU A 53 -1.05 17.67 -15.82
C LEU A 53 -1.98 17.99 -16.99
N SER A 54 -2.66 19.14 -16.98
CA SER A 54 -3.61 19.60 -18.00
C SER A 54 -2.96 19.80 -19.38
N GLU A 55 -1.70 20.26 -19.44
CA GLU A 55 -0.94 20.31 -20.71
C GLU A 55 -0.61 18.92 -21.28
N GLY A 56 -0.63 17.87 -20.44
CA GLY A 56 -0.54 16.46 -20.84
C GLY A 56 -1.89 15.75 -20.97
N GLN A 57 -3.02 16.44 -20.77
CA GLN A 57 -4.35 15.83 -20.56
C GLN A 57 -5.32 15.97 -21.74
N GLU A 58 -4.83 16.28 -22.94
CA GLU A 58 -5.60 16.08 -24.20
C GLU A 58 -5.52 14.62 -24.72
N LEU A 59 -5.30 13.65 -23.84
CA LEU A 59 -5.63 12.25 -24.09
C LEU A 59 -6.77 11.85 -23.15
N ASN A 60 -8.00 12.04 -23.64
CA ASN A 60 -9.19 11.37 -23.14
C ASN A 60 -8.99 9.84 -23.24
N LEU A 61 -8.36 9.23 -22.23
CA LEU A 61 -8.53 7.80 -21.96
C LEU A 61 -9.79 7.64 -21.13
N ALA A 62 -10.93 7.89 -21.77
CA ALA A 62 -12.09 7.06 -21.50
C ALA A 62 -11.58 5.61 -21.58
N SER A 63 -11.86 4.82 -20.53
CA SER A 63 -11.64 3.38 -20.47
C SER A 63 -11.69 2.82 -21.89
N GLY A 64 -10.56 2.36 -22.43
CA GLY A 64 -10.47 1.87 -23.82
C GLY A 64 -11.31 0.61 -24.07
N LYS A 65 -12.26 0.35 -23.17
CA LYS A 65 -13.30 -0.65 -23.20
C LYS A 65 -14.43 -0.18 -24.11
N THR A 66 -14.58 -0.90 -25.20
CA THR A 66 -15.82 -0.92 -25.99
C THR A 66 -17.01 -1.31 -25.11
N GLN A 67 -18.25 -0.99 -25.54
CA GLN A 67 -19.47 -1.37 -24.82
C GLN A 67 -19.59 -2.89 -24.58
N ASP A 68 -18.87 -3.70 -25.36
CA ASP A 68 -18.83 -5.15 -25.26
C ASP A 68 -17.70 -5.69 -24.34
N GLY A 69 -16.97 -4.81 -23.66
CA GLY A 69 -15.92 -5.18 -22.70
C GLY A 69 -14.56 -5.53 -23.31
N PHE A 70 -14.35 -5.26 -24.61
CA PHE A 70 -13.03 -5.38 -25.26
C PHE A 70 -12.17 -4.15 -25.05
N ILE A 71 -10.87 -4.34 -24.82
CA ILE A 71 -9.87 -3.27 -24.84
C ILE A 71 -9.27 -3.15 -26.24
N GLU A 72 -9.21 -1.93 -26.78
CA GLU A 72 -8.44 -1.63 -27.98
C GLU A 72 -7.02 -1.11 -27.65
N LEU A 73 -6.03 -1.70 -28.30
CA LEU A 73 -4.61 -1.31 -28.20
C LEU A 73 -3.91 -1.57 -29.55
N ASP A 74 -3.26 -0.55 -30.11
CA ASP A 74 -2.56 -0.59 -31.41
C ASP A 74 -3.39 -1.18 -32.57
N GLY A 75 -4.70 -0.86 -32.63
CA GLY A 75 -5.61 -1.36 -33.66
C GLY A 75 -6.00 -2.84 -33.51
N LYS A 76 -5.65 -3.46 -32.38
CA LYS A 76 -6.05 -4.83 -32.03
C LYS A 76 -7.05 -4.82 -30.88
N LEU A 77 -7.99 -5.76 -30.92
CA LEU A 77 -8.98 -5.95 -29.87
C LEU A 77 -8.56 -7.07 -28.91
N TYR A 78 -8.72 -6.82 -27.63
CA TYR A 78 -8.36 -7.72 -26.55
C TYR A 78 -9.56 -7.98 -25.65
N ARG A 79 -9.70 -9.21 -25.17
CA ARG A 79 -10.72 -9.59 -24.18
C ARG A 79 -10.08 -10.15 -22.92
N ARG A 80 -10.77 -10.01 -21.78
CA ARG A 80 -10.31 -10.55 -20.49
C ARG A 80 -9.96 -12.03 -20.65
N ASN A 81 -8.74 -12.39 -20.25
CA ASN A 81 -8.31 -13.78 -20.25
C ASN A 81 -8.78 -14.46 -18.97
N THR A 82 -9.93 -15.11 -19.01
CA THR A 82 -10.55 -15.79 -17.86
C THR A 82 -9.74 -16.94 -17.26
N ALA A 83 -8.65 -17.37 -17.90
CA ALA A 83 -7.69 -18.31 -17.32
C ALA A 83 -6.72 -17.65 -16.32
N ILE A 84 -6.60 -16.32 -16.35
CA ILE A 84 -5.76 -15.56 -15.42
C ILE A 84 -6.65 -14.95 -14.35
N ARG A 85 -6.39 -15.21 -13.07
CA ARG A 85 -7.03 -14.49 -11.96
C ARG A 85 -6.20 -13.27 -11.56
N ALA A 86 -6.86 -12.16 -11.28
CA ALA A 86 -6.26 -10.95 -10.72
C ALA A 86 -6.56 -10.88 -9.22
N ILE A 87 -5.58 -11.15 -8.37
CA ILE A 87 -5.75 -11.21 -6.91
C ILE A 87 -4.95 -10.06 -6.28
N LEU A 88 -5.63 -9.14 -5.59
CA LEU A 88 -4.99 -8.01 -4.93
C LEU A 88 -4.50 -8.43 -3.54
N CYS A 89 -3.20 -8.33 -3.32
CA CYS A 89 -2.59 -8.59 -2.02
C CYS A 89 -2.20 -7.28 -1.34
N ILE A 90 -2.58 -7.16 -0.07
CA ILE A 90 -2.51 -5.91 0.70
C ILE A 90 -1.78 -6.18 2.02
N GLY A 91 -0.64 -5.52 2.22
CA GLY A 91 0.06 -5.47 3.49
C GLY A 91 -0.28 -4.18 4.24
N VAL A 92 -0.90 -4.30 5.41
CA VAL A 92 -1.37 -3.16 6.21
C VAL A 92 -0.41 -2.86 7.36
N ASP A 93 -0.11 -1.58 7.60
CA ASP A 93 0.75 -1.13 8.71
C ASP A 93 -0.01 -1.10 10.05
N THR A 94 -0.60 -2.23 10.44
CA THR A 94 -1.28 -2.44 11.73
C THR A 94 -0.64 -3.61 12.49
N GLN A 95 -0.77 -3.60 13.82
CA GLN A 95 -0.31 -4.67 14.70
C GLN A 95 -1.50 -5.35 15.39
N GLY A 96 -1.40 -6.65 15.64
CA GLY A 96 -2.48 -7.42 16.26
C GLY A 96 -3.60 -7.75 15.28
N GLU A 97 -4.75 -8.23 15.79
CA GLU A 97 -5.92 -8.46 14.94
C GLU A 97 -6.31 -7.17 14.20
N LEU A 98 -6.76 -7.30 12.95
CA LEU A 98 -7.33 -6.14 12.25
C LEU A 98 -8.56 -5.69 13.05
N GLU A 99 -8.49 -4.51 13.64
CA GLU A 99 -9.61 -3.91 14.38
C GLU A 99 -10.51 -3.13 13.40
N SER A 100 -11.81 -3.11 13.69
CA SER A 100 -12.74 -2.26 12.94
C SER A 100 -12.80 -0.87 13.57
N TYR A 101 -12.58 0.15 12.78
CA TYR A 101 -12.67 1.54 13.19
C TYR A 101 -13.92 2.20 12.62
N GLN A 102 -14.60 3.00 13.45
CA GLN A 102 -15.79 3.76 13.05
C GLN A 102 -15.43 5.12 12.43
N ALA A 103 -14.23 5.63 12.70
CA ALA A 103 -13.75 6.88 12.15
C ALA A 103 -12.93 6.62 10.88
N SER A 104 -13.16 7.43 9.86
CA SER A 104 -12.37 7.43 8.63
C SER A 104 -10.98 8.01 8.87
N GLY A 105 -9.95 7.43 8.24
CA GLY A 105 -8.56 7.88 8.31
C GLY A 105 -7.72 7.30 9.46
N VAL A 106 -8.28 6.43 10.30
CA VAL A 106 -7.56 5.80 11.44
C VAL A 106 -7.31 4.30 11.25
N ALA A 107 -7.75 3.73 10.13
CA ALA A 107 -7.66 2.31 9.78
C ALA A 107 -6.23 1.79 9.48
N GLY A 108 -5.20 2.63 9.63
CA GLY A 108 -3.87 2.36 9.11
C GLY A 108 -3.78 2.62 7.60
N GLN A 109 -2.62 2.29 7.02
CA GLN A 109 -2.34 2.49 5.59
C GLN A 109 -1.88 1.19 4.95
N ALA A 110 -2.22 1.03 3.67
CA ALA A 110 -1.74 -0.10 2.88
C ALA A 110 -0.34 0.22 2.34
N ASP A 111 0.65 -0.47 2.90
CA ASP A 111 2.07 -0.22 2.69
C ASP A 111 2.72 -1.20 1.71
N GLY A 112 2.19 -2.42 1.63
CA GLY A 112 2.52 -3.39 0.58
C GLY A 112 1.33 -3.56 -0.35
N LEU A 113 1.48 -3.19 -1.62
CA LEU A 113 0.41 -3.30 -2.62
C LEU A 113 0.95 -4.05 -3.83
N PHE A 114 0.36 -5.19 -4.13
CA PHE A 114 0.72 -5.94 -5.32
C PHE A 114 -0.45 -6.76 -5.87
N LEU A 115 -0.53 -6.85 -7.19
CA LEU A 115 -1.55 -7.61 -7.89
C LEU A 115 -0.93 -8.88 -8.48
N VAL A 116 -1.42 -10.04 -8.03
CA VAL A 116 -1.00 -11.34 -8.55
C VAL A 116 -1.84 -11.69 -9.79
N ALA A 117 -1.16 -11.87 -10.91
CA ALA A 117 -1.69 -12.46 -12.13
C ALA A 117 -1.42 -13.97 -12.11
N GLN A 118 -2.40 -14.75 -11.66
CA GLN A 118 -2.29 -16.21 -11.56
C GLN A 118 -2.84 -16.88 -12.82
N ASP A 119 -1.98 -17.54 -13.61
CA ASP A 119 -2.39 -18.40 -14.72
C ASP A 119 -2.82 -19.77 -14.19
N MET A 120 -4.13 -19.99 -14.10
CA MET A 120 -4.73 -21.23 -13.62
C MET A 120 -4.51 -22.42 -14.56
N ALA A 121 -4.15 -22.18 -15.82
CA ALA A 121 -3.93 -23.25 -16.80
C ALA A 121 -2.48 -23.76 -16.78
N ARG A 122 -1.54 -22.94 -16.32
CA ARG A 122 -0.09 -23.25 -16.29
C ARG A 122 0.49 -23.33 -14.88
N ASP A 123 -0.32 -23.01 -13.86
CA ASP A 123 0.12 -22.85 -12.48
C ASP A 123 1.29 -21.87 -12.35
N THR A 124 1.28 -20.77 -13.11
CA THR A 124 2.33 -19.74 -13.04
C THR A 124 1.78 -18.43 -12.49
N VAL A 125 2.63 -17.64 -11.86
CA VAL A 125 2.26 -16.32 -11.32
C VAL A 125 3.17 -15.24 -11.86
N ARG A 126 2.60 -14.07 -12.14
CA ARG A 126 3.34 -12.80 -12.28
C ARG A 126 2.79 -11.81 -11.27
N ILE A 127 3.64 -10.96 -10.72
CA ILE A 127 3.29 -10.08 -9.61
C ILE A 127 3.56 -8.65 -10.05
N LEU A 128 2.51 -7.83 -10.10
CA LEU A 128 2.61 -6.40 -10.39
C LEU A 128 2.66 -5.63 -9.07
N MET A 129 3.84 -5.16 -8.70
CA MET A 129 4.07 -4.31 -7.54
C MET A 129 3.57 -2.89 -7.83
N ILE A 130 2.80 -2.33 -6.90
CA ILE A 130 2.19 -1.01 -7.04
C ILE A 130 2.80 -0.11 -5.95
N PRO A 131 3.57 0.94 -6.31
CA PRO A 131 4.06 1.89 -5.32
C PRO A 131 2.90 2.48 -4.52
N ARG A 132 3.02 2.49 -3.19
CA ARG A 132 1.96 2.97 -2.29
C ARG A 132 1.57 4.44 -2.53
N ASP A 133 2.54 5.21 -3.01
CA ASP A 133 2.42 6.64 -3.30
C ASP A 133 1.94 6.91 -4.74
N THR A 134 1.44 5.88 -5.43
CA THR A 134 0.84 6.02 -6.76
C THR A 134 -0.33 6.99 -6.72
N MET A 135 -0.26 8.06 -7.50
CA MET A 135 -1.32 9.05 -7.63
C MET A 135 -2.41 8.48 -8.53
N THR A 136 -3.59 8.26 -7.96
CA THR A 136 -4.75 7.73 -8.68
C THR A 136 -6.04 8.29 -8.10
N GLU A 137 -7.13 8.17 -8.86
CA GLU A 137 -8.45 8.54 -8.37
C GLU A 137 -8.90 7.57 -7.26
N ILE A 138 -9.24 8.12 -6.09
CA ILE A 138 -9.79 7.38 -4.96
C ILE A 138 -11.06 8.06 -4.46
N THR A 139 -11.94 7.30 -3.81
CA THR A 139 -13.12 7.84 -3.14
C THR A 139 -12.74 8.46 -1.79
N LEU A 140 -13.14 9.70 -1.57
CA LEU A 140 -12.86 10.47 -0.36
C LEU A 140 -14.04 10.44 0.61
N PHE A 141 -13.72 10.45 1.90
CA PHE A 141 -14.71 10.48 2.97
C PHE A 141 -14.39 11.55 4.00
N ASP A 142 -15.42 12.13 4.61
CA ASP A 142 -15.25 12.96 5.80
C ASP A 142 -14.94 12.10 7.04
N LEU A 143 -14.66 12.76 8.17
CA LEU A 143 -14.36 12.08 9.43
C LEU A 143 -15.52 11.24 9.99
N MET A 144 -16.74 11.48 9.49
CA MET A 144 -17.94 10.73 9.87
C MET A 144 -18.24 9.57 8.91
N GLY A 145 -17.39 9.34 7.89
CA GLY A 145 -17.57 8.29 6.91
C GLY A 145 -18.57 8.63 5.80
N ASN A 146 -18.95 9.91 5.62
CA ASN A 146 -19.77 10.32 4.49
C ASN A 146 -18.90 10.51 3.25
N GLU A 147 -19.33 9.95 2.13
CA GLU A 147 -18.64 10.10 0.84
C GLU A 147 -18.67 11.57 0.38
N LEU A 148 -17.50 12.10 0.01
CA LEU A 148 -17.31 13.47 -0.48
C LEU A 148 -17.12 13.54 -2.00
N GLY A 149 -17.01 12.39 -2.67
CA GLY A 149 -16.70 12.25 -4.09
C GLY A 149 -15.34 11.62 -4.33
N LYS A 150 -14.77 11.84 -5.52
CA LYS A 150 -13.48 11.28 -5.94
C LYS A 150 -12.46 12.36 -6.25
N ASP A 151 -11.19 12.06 -6.00
CA ASP A 151 -10.06 12.95 -6.27
C ASP A 151 -8.78 12.15 -6.52
N THR A 152 -7.80 12.76 -7.19
CA THR A 152 -6.47 12.15 -7.36
C THR A 152 -5.64 12.32 -6.09
N GLN A 153 -5.30 11.21 -5.43
CA GLN A 153 -4.55 11.16 -4.18
C GLN A 153 -3.64 9.92 -4.14
N HIS A 154 -2.79 9.80 -3.13
CA HIS A 154 -1.98 8.61 -2.89
C HIS A 154 -2.86 7.37 -2.70
N LEU A 155 -2.64 6.33 -3.51
CA LEU A 155 -3.40 5.07 -3.49
C LEU A 155 -3.53 4.46 -2.09
N THR A 156 -2.47 4.53 -1.27
CA THR A 156 -2.44 4.04 0.11
C THR A 156 -3.57 4.61 0.99
N LEU A 157 -4.06 5.81 0.69
CA LEU A 157 -5.13 6.47 1.45
C LEU A 157 -6.51 5.84 1.22
N ALA A 158 -6.72 5.16 0.09
CA ALA A 158 -7.99 4.47 -0.18
C ALA A 158 -8.33 3.45 0.92
N PHE A 159 -7.31 2.74 1.43
CA PHE A 159 -7.49 1.84 2.57
C PHE A 159 -7.82 2.60 3.85
N ALA A 160 -7.13 3.70 4.12
CA ALA A 160 -7.27 4.47 5.36
C ALA A 160 -8.69 5.07 5.53
N TYR A 161 -9.38 5.37 4.43
CA TYR A 161 -10.75 5.90 4.44
C TYR A 161 -11.82 4.88 4.89
N GLY A 162 -11.50 3.58 4.85
CA GLY A 162 -12.42 2.53 5.29
C GLY A 162 -12.36 2.26 6.79
N ASP A 163 -12.76 1.04 7.16
CA ASP A 163 -12.91 0.57 8.54
C ASP A 163 -11.71 -0.23 9.08
N GLY A 164 -10.65 -0.41 8.29
CA GLY A 164 -9.51 -1.28 8.61
C GLY A 164 -9.70 -2.74 8.21
N LYS A 165 -10.86 -3.09 7.66
CA LYS A 165 -11.24 -4.44 7.25
C LYS A 165 -11.82 -4.45 5.83
N GLU A 166 -13.02 -5.00 5.66
CA GLU A 166 -13.63 -5.25 4.36
C GLU A 166 -13.87 -3.95 3.61
N LYS A 167 -14.38 -2.90 4.26
CA LYS A 167 -14.63 -1.62 3.58
C LYS A 167 -13.34 -0.98 3.10
N SER A 168 -12.28 -1.04 3.91
CA SER A 168 -10.94 -0.58 3.50
C SER A 168 -10.39 -1.35 2.30
N CYS A 169 -10.55 -2.68 2.29
CA CYS A 169 -10.12 -3.52 1.18
C CYS A 169 -10.93 -3.24 -0.10
N GLU A 170 -12.24 -3.04 0.02
CA GLU A 170 -13.12 -2.72 -1.12
C GLU A 170 -12.76 -1.38 -1.76
N LEU A 171 -12.54 -0.32 -0.96
CA LEU A 171 -12.14 1.00 -1.46
C LEU A 171 -10.80 0.94 -2.18
N LEU A 172 -9.84 0.21 -1.61
CA LEU A 172 -8.54 0.02 -2.23
C LEU A 172 -8.64 -0.84 -3.51
N GLN A 173 -9.46 -1.89 -3.51
CA GLN A 173 -9.73 -2.71 -4.70
C GLN A 173 -10.32 -1.87 -5.82
N GLU A 174 -11.28 -0.98 -5.51
CA GLU A 174 -11.85 -0.04 -6.48
C GLU A 174 -10.79 0.89 -7.05
N ALA A 175 -9.97 1.52 -6.19
CA ALA A 175 -8.89 2.41 -6.62
C ALA A 175 -7.87 1.70 -7.54
N VAL A 176 -7.47 0.46 -7.21
CA VAL A 176 -6.57 -0.34 -8.04
C VAL A 176 -7.25 -0.75 -9.35
N SER A 177 -8.53 -1.13 -9.33
CA SER A 177 -9.29 -1.42 -10.55
C SER A 177 -9.30 -0.22 -11.49
N ASN A 178 -9.59 0.97 -10.97
CA ASN A 178 -9.64 2.21 -11.75
C ASN A 178 -8.25 2.58 -12.31
N LEU A 179 -7.19 2.48 -11.49
CA LEU A 179 -5.80 2.67 -11.92
C LEU A 179 -5.43 1.76 -13.10
N LEU A 180 -5.97 0.54 -13.11
CA LEU A 180 -5.69 -0.50 -14.11
C LEU A 180 -6.75 -0.58 -15.21
N PHE A 181 -7.36 0.55 -15.57
CA PHE A 181 -8.32 0.67 -16.68
C PHE A 181 -9.56 -0.23 -16.48
N ASP A 182 -10.15 -0.12 -15.29
CA ASP A 182 -11.31 -0.90 -14.84
C ASP A 182 -11.06 -2.41 -14.83
N LEU A 183 -9.83 -2.86 -14.64
CA LEU A 183 -9.53 -4.30 -14.56
C LEU A 183 -10.36 -4.92 -13.44
N LYS A 184 -11.18 -5.91 -13.79
CA LYS A 184 -11.89 -6.71 -12.78
C LYS A 184 -10.88 -7.48 -11.93
N ILE A 185 -10.79 -7.11 -10.66
CA ILE A 185 -10.07 -7.84 -9.63
C ILE A 185 -10.97 -8.98 -9.14
N ASP A 186 -10.44 -10.21 -9.15
CA ASP A 186 -11.19 -11.43 -8.87
C ASP A 186 -11.28 -11.75 -7.37
N GLY A 187 -10.39 -11.17 -6.57
CA GLY A 187 -10.43 -11.22 -5.11
C GLY A 187 -9.30 -10.39 -4.49
N TYR A 188 -9.38 -10.16 -3.17
CA TYR A 188 -8.31 -9.54 -2.40
C TYR A 188 -7.95 -10.36 -1.18
N LEU A 189 -6.72 -10.17 -0.70
CA LEU A 189 -6.21 -10.74 0.53
C LEU A 189 -5.39 -9.66 1.24
N ALA A 190 -5.86 -9.24 2.41
CA ALA A 190 -5.17 -8.28 3.26
C ALA A 190 -4.60 -8.97 4.51
N THR A 191 -3.33 -8.72 4.82
CA THR A 191 -2.68 -9.18 6.04
C THR A 191 -1.99 -8.05 6.77
N ASN A 192 -1.96 -8.14 8.10
CA ASN A 192 -1.14 -7.27 8.93
C ASN A 192 0.35 -7.65 8.88
N ILE A 193 1.17 -6.82 9.51
CA ILE A 193 2.61 -7.06 9.65
C ILE A 193 2.93 -8.31 10.47
N SER A 194 2.10 -8.64 11.47
CA SER A 194 2.32 -9.78 12.36
C SER A 194 2.40 -11.10 11.57
N SER A 195 1.72 -11.17 10.42
CA SER A 195 1.76 -12.32 9.51
C SER A 195 3.15 -12.59 8.94
N ILE A 196 3.99 -11.57 8.74
CA ILE A 196 5.34 -11.73 8.18
C ILE A 196 6.21 -12.59 9.10
N ALA A 197 6.18 -12.30 10.40
CA ALA A 197 6.98 -13.02 11.38
C ALA A 197 6.57 -14.50 11.47
N LEU A 198 5.25 -14.75 11.54
CA LEU A 198 4.68 -16.10 11.59
C LEU A 198 5.06 -16.92 10.35
N LEU A 199 4.79 -16.37 9.16
CA LEU A 199 5.10 -17.03 7.89
C LEU A 199 6.58 -17.33 7.73
N ASN A 200 7.45 -16.41 8.17
CA ASN A 200 8.90 -16.60 8.11
C ASN A 200 9.36 -17.76 8.98
N ASP A 201 8.90 -17.80 10.23
CA ASP A 201 9.33 -18.83 11.18
C ASP A 201 8.75 -20.20 10.83
N GLU A 202 7.54 -20.24 10.26
CA GLU A 202 6.88 -21.46 9.82
C GLU A 202 7.65 -22.19 8.69
N VAL A 203 8.43 -21.45 7.89
CA VAL A 203 9.32 -22.02 6.85
C VAL A 203 10.76 -22.21 7.34
N GLY A 204 10.98 -22.13 8.66
CA GLY A 204 12.29 -22.27 9.30
C GLY A 204 13.23 -21.07 9.07
N GLY A 205 12.70 -19.92 8.66
CA GLY A 205 13.43 -18.69 8.39
C GLY A 205 13.95 -18.56 6.95
N VAL A 206 13.97 -17.31 6.46
CA VAL A 206 14.33 -16.97 5.07
C VAL A 206 15.75 -16.39 5.01
N THR A 207 16.56 -16.87 4.07
CA THR A 207 17.90 -16.30 3.85
C THR A 207 17.85 -15.15 2.86
N VAL A 208 18.36 -13.98 3.25
CA VAL A 208 18.48 -12.80 2.38
C VAL A 208 19.89 -12.21 2.46
N THR A 209 20.28 -11.48 1.42
CA THR A 209 21.45 -10.59 1.45
C THR A 209 20.99 -9.16 1.69
N ILE A 210 21.54 -8.51 2.71
CA ILE A 210 21.19 -7.13 3.07
C ILE A 210 21.86 -6.17 2.09
N GLN A 211 21.07 -5.43 1.32
CA GLN A 211 21.59 -4.47 0.33
C GLN A 211 21.50 -3.01 0.80
N ASP A 212 20.59 -2.74 1.74
CA ASP A 212 20.30 -1.39 2.22
C ASP A 212 21.15 -1.02 3.44
N GLU A 213 21.41 0.28 3.56
CA GLU A 213 22.04 0.87 4.74
C GLU A 213 21.00 1.15 5.83
N GLY A 214 21.43 1.19 7.08
CA GLY A 214 20.63 1.66 8.21
C GLY A 214 19.72 0.61 8.85
N LEU A 215 19.56 -0.58 8.26
CA LEU A 215 18.90 -1.72 8.91
C LEU A 215 19.63 -2.17 10.18
N ASP A 216 20.96 -2.03 10.21
CA ASP A 216 21.85 -2.28 11.35
C ASP A 216 21.54 -1.40 12.57
N SER A 217 20.95 -0.22 12.36
CA SER A 217 20.47 0.63 13.45
C SER A 217 19.28 0.00 14.23
N ARG A 218 18.57 -0.95 13.61
CA ARG A 218 17.44 -1.67 14.22
C ARG A 218 17.86 -3.03 14.76
N ASP A 219 18.73 -3.72 14.04
CA ASP A 219 19.35 -4.98 14.46
C ASP A 219 20.75 -5.08 13.84
N PRO A 220 21.84 -5.08 14.64
CA PRO A 220 23.22 -5.11 14.14
C PRO A 220 23.55 -6.26 13.18
N VAL A 221 22.80 -7.36 13.24
CA VAL A 221 22.99 -8.51 12.31
C VAL A 221 22.60 -8.13 10.88
N LEU A 222 21.67 -7.19 10.72
CA LEU A 222 21.18 -6.70 9.42
C LEU A 222 22.10 -5.61 8.82
N THR A 223 23.40 -5.87 8.86
CA THR A 223 24.43 -4.99 8.27
C THR A 223 24.50 -5.18 6.75
N LYS A 224 24.59 -4.08 5.99
CA LYS A 224 24.75 -4.12 4.53
C LYS A 224 25.89 -5.03 4.10
N GLY A 225 25.62 -5.86 3.10
CA GLY A 225 26.52 -6.88 2.55
C GLY A 225 26.48 -8.22 3.29
N SER A 226 25.87 -8.30 4.47
CA SER A 226 25.71 -9.58 5.17
C SER A 226 24.65 -10.46 4.49
N THR A 227 24.83 -11.78 4.58
CA THR A 227 23.79 -12.76 4.24
C THR A 227 23.31 -13.39 5.53
N VAL A 228 22.02 -13.26 5.81
CA VAL A 228 21.41 -13.60 7.10
C VAL A 228 20.20 -14.48 6.86
N ARG A 229 20.07 -15.56 7.65
CA ARG A 229 18.81 -16.29 7.77
C ARG A 229 17.95 -15.59 8.83
N LEU A 230 16.93 -14.88 8.37
CA LEU A 230 16.06 -14.08 9.20
C LEU A 230 15.16 -14.98 10.05
N ASN A 231 15.05 -14.69 11.33
CA ASN A 231 13.90 -15.09 12.14
C ASN A 231 12.72 -14.11 11.93
N GLY A 232 11.56 -14.39 12.49
CA GLY A 232 10.33 -13.65 12.23
C GLY A 232 10.45 -12.17 12.59
N LYS A 233 11.08 -11.85 13.71
CA LYS A 233 11.33 -10.46 14.13
C LYS A 233 12.25 -9.74 13.13
N GLN A 234 13.30 -10.42 12.66
CA GLN A 234 14.24 -9.86 11.68
C GLN A 234 13.59 -9.70 10.31
N ALA A 235 12.71 -10.62 9.91
CA ALA A 235 11.93 -10.54 8.68
C ALA A 235 10.99 -9.33 8.69
N GLU A 236 10.29 -9.08 9.80
CA GLU A 236 9.49 -7.88 9.98
C GLU A 236 10.34 -6.60 9.84
N ILE A 237 11.47 -6.52 10.56
CA ILE A 237 12.38 -5.36 10.49
C ILE A 237 12.84 -5.15 9.06
N PHE A 238 13.27 -6.22 8.39
CA PHE A 238 13.75 -6.19 7.02
C PHE A 238 12.69 -5.60 6.09
N VAL A 239 11.48 -6.16 6.09
CA VAL A 239 10.39 -5.75 5.19
C VAL A 239 9.84 -4.36 5.49
N ARG A 240 9.81 -3.93 6.76
CA ARG A 240 9.21 -2.64 7.15
C ARG A 240 10.14 -1.45 7.07
N TYR A 241 11.45 -1.66 7.25
CA TYR A 241 12.38 -0.56 7.44
C TYR A 241 12.32 0.45 6.28
N ARG A 242 12.24 1.73 6.64
CA ARG A 242 12.28 2.86 5.71
C ARG A 242 12.97 4.03 6.41
N ASP A 243 13.88 4.68 5.72
CA ASP A 243 14.48 5.93 6.17
C ASP A 243 13.55 7.09 5.82
N ILE A 244 12.73 7.52 6.78
CA ILE A 244 11.74 8.59 6.61
C ILE A 244 12.37 9.98 6.45
N THR A 245 13.69 10.10 6.56
CA THR A 245 14.41 11.37 6.39
C THR A 245 14.90 11.61 4.97
N LYS A 246 14.73 10.62 4.08
CA LYS A 246 15.12 10.67 2.67
C LYS A 246 13.88 10.44 1.80
N ALA A 247 13.78 11.23 0.75
CA ALA A 247 12.74 11.08 -0.25
C ALA A 247 12.80 9.71 -0.95
N GLN A 248 11.65 9.23 -1.39
CA GLN A 248 11.46 8.05 -2.24
C GLN A 248 11.95 6.72 -1.65
N THR A 249 12.19 6.66 -0.34
CA THR A 249 12.61 5.44 0.34
C THR A 249 11.51 4.37 0.40
N ALA A 250 10.26 4.74 0.10
CA ALA A 250 9.17 3.79 -0.09
C ALA A 250 9.42 2.84 -1.28
N ILE A 251 10.04 3.31 -2.36
CA ILE A 251 10.40 2.50 -3.54
C ILE A 251 11.51 1.51 -3.18
N GLY A 252 12.56 1.95 -2.49
CA GLY A 252 13.62 1.05 -2.02
C GLY A 252 13.08 -0.03 -1.05
N ARG A 253 12.12 0.33 -0.18
CA ARG A 253 11.43 -0.66 0.66
C ARG A 253 10.62 -1.67 -0.17
N MET A 254 9.93 -1.22 -1.22
CA MET A 254 9.21 -2.10 -2.13
C MET A 254 10.16 -3.06 -2.88
N ASP A 255 11.34 -2.59 -3.31
CA ASP A 255 12.33 -3.47 -3.94
C ASP A 255 12.84 -4.53 -2.97
N ARG A 256 13.08 -4.15 -1.72
CA ARG A 256 13.43 -5.11 -0.66
C ARG A 256 12.30 -6.12 -0.39
N GLN A 257 11.04 -5.70 -0.45
CA GLN A 257 9.89 -6.60 -0.36
C GLN A 257 9.88 -7.63 -1.49
N LYS A 258 10.19 -7.22 -2.74
CA LYS A 258 10.37 -8.16 -3.86
C LYS A 258 11.46 -9.19 -3.57
N HIS A 259 12.62 -8.73 -3.07
CA HIS A 259 13.75 -9.61 -2.72
C HIS A 259 13.37 -10.62 -1.62
N TYR A 260 12.64 -10.16 -0.60
CA TYR A 260 12.13 -11.02 0.46
C TYR A 260 11.13 -12.05 -0.09
N MET A 261 10.17 -11.62 -0.92
CA MET A 261 9.16 -12.48 -1.52
C MET A 261 9.78 -13.56 -2.43
N GLU A 262 10.76 -13.21 -3.25
CA GLU A 262 11.52 -14.18 -4.05
C GLU A 262 12.20 -15.24 -3.16
N ALA A 263 12.94 -14.79 -2.12
CA ALA A 263 13.62 -15.68 -1.20
C ALA A 263 12.65 -16.56 -0.40
N TYR A 264 11.52 -15.98 0.03
CA TYR A 264 10.45 -16.67 0.76
C TYR A 264 9.82 -17.76 -0.10
N LEU A 265 9.42 -17.46 -1.34
CA LEU A 265 8.80 -18.43 -2.24
C LEU A 265 9.75 -19.59 -2.57
N LYS A 266 11.05 -19.29 -2.72
CA LYS A 266 12.08 -20.33 -2.88
C LYS A 266 12.19 -21.21 -1.63
N GLN A 267 12.20 -20.61 -0.45
CA GLN A 267 12.27 -21.32 0.83
C GLN A 267 11.03 -22.21 1.04
N VAL A 268 9.82 -21.68 0.78
CA VAL A 268 8.56 -22.43 0.83
C VAL A 268 8.60 -23.66 -0.08
N LYS A 269 9.07 -23.52 -1.33
CA LYS A 269 9.20 -24.66 -2.26
C LYS A 269 10.18 -25.71 -1.79
N GLU A 270 11.28 -25.30 -1.14
CA GLU A 270 12.25 -26.24 -0.58
C GLU A 270 11.65 -27.03 0.58
N GLU A 271 11.08 -26.33 1.56
CA GLU A 271 10.50 -26.98 2.75
C GLU A 271 9.30 -27.87 2.39
N ALA A 272 8.48 -27.47 1.41
CA ALA A 272 7.34 -28.27 0.95
C ALA A 272 7.74 -29.61 0.30
N ARG A 273 9.01 -29.79 -0.12
CA ARG A 273 9.49 -31.09 -0.65
C ARG A 273 9.55 -32.16 0.43
N THR A 274 9.84 -31.76 1.66
CA THR A 274 10.00 -32.65 2.82
C THR A 274 8.75 -32.64 3.70
N ASP A 275 8.07 -31.51 3.81
CA ASP A 275 6.86 -31.34 4.62
C ASP A 275 5.62 -31.04 3.78
N LYS A 276 4.85 -32.09 3.51
CA LYS A 276 3.59 -31.99 2.74
C LYS A 276 2.47 -31.25 3.48
N THR A 277 2.60 -31.04 4.78
CA THR A 277 1.59 -30.35 5.59
C THR A 277 1.86 -28.87 5.76
N LEU A 278 3.03 -28.39 5.30
CA LEU A 278 3.46 -26.99 5.38
C LEU A 278 2.37 -26.02 4.90
N ILE A 279 1.79 -26.26 3.71
CA ILE A 279 0.78 -25.37 3.14
C ILE A 279 -0.47 -25.25 4.03
N THR A 280 -0.86 -26.34 4.69
CA THR A 280 -2.02 -26.33 5.59
C THR A 280 -1.74 -25.51 6.84
N ARG A 281 -0.50 -25.55 7.35
CA ARG A 281 -0.10 -24.74 8.51
C ARG A 281 0.02 -23.27 8.14
N LEU A 282 0.71 -22.94 7.05
CA LEU A 282 0.81 -21.58 6.52
C LEU A 282 -0.58 -20.94 6.32
N VAL A 283 -1.51 -21.68 5.70
CA VAL A 283 -2.88 -21.18 5.50
C VAL A 283 -3.60 -20.96 6.82
N LYS A 284 -3.45 -21.87 7.78
CA LYS A 284 -4.08 -21.74 9.10
C LYS A 284 -3.53 -20.52 9.85
N ASP A 285 -2.22 -20.29 9.80
CA ASP A 285 -1.56 -19.20 10.53
C ASP A 285 -1.94 -17.82 9.99
N ILE A 286 -2.20 -17.70 8.67
CA ILE A 286 -2.67 -16.42 8.10
C ILE A 286 -4.17 -16.19 8.29
N GLU A 287 -4.97 -17.26 8.43
CA GLU A 287 -6.43 -17.17 8.46
C GLU A 287 -6.94 -16.27 9.60
N GLU A 288 -6.26 -16.29 10.74
CA GLU A 288 -6.58 -15.44 11.92
C GLU A 288 -6.13 -13.98 11.75
N HIS A 289 -5.28 -13.69 10.76
CA HIS A 289 -4.68 -12.36 10.53
C HIS A 289 -5.02 -11.77 9.16
N MET A 290 -6.01 -12.36 8.50
CA MET A 290 -6.37 -12.04 7.12
C MET A 290 -7.78 -11.49 7.02
N VAL A 291 -7.95 -10.47 6.16
CA VAL A 291 -9.25 -10.04 5.66
C VAL A 291 -9.29 -10.32 4.16
N THR A 292 -10.29 -11.07 3.71
CA THR A 292 -10.41 -11.50 2.31
C THR A 292 -11.87 -11.65 1.91
N ASN A 293 -12.17 -11.40 0.64
CA ASN A 293 -13.45 -11.76 0.02
C ASN A 293 -13.39 -13.10 -0.75
N MET A 294 -12.25 -13.79 -0.69
CA MET A 294 -12.03 -15.06 -1.38
C MET A 294 -12.51 -16.23 -0.51
N ALA A 295 -13.06 -17.26 -1.16
CA ALA A 295 -13.34 -18.51 -0.50
C ALA A 295 -12.03 -19.28 -0.20
N LYS A 296 -12.05 -20.12 0.84
CA LYS A 296 -10.87 -20.82 1.36
C LYS A 296 -10.15 -21.70 0.35
N ASP A 297 -10.93 -22.37 -0.49
CA ASP A 297 -10.43 -23.16 -1.61
C ASP A 297 -9.66 -22.29 -2.62
N GLN A 298 -10.07 -21.05 -2.88
CA GLN A 298 -9.42 -20.20 -3.87
C GLN A 298 -7.99 -19.81 -3.49
N TYR A 299 -7.74 -19.38 -2.26
CA TYR A 299 -6.38 -19.01 -1.83
C TYR A 299 -5.54 -20.25 -1.47
N MET A 300 -6.16 -21.36 -1.07
CA MET A 300 -5.48 -22.66 -0.96
C MET A 300 -4.97 -23.13 -2.34
N ASP A 301 -5.84 -23.08 -3.36
CA ASP A 301 -5.48 -23.40 -4.74
C ASP A 301 -4.34 -22.51 -5.25
N MET A 302 -4.34 -21.22 -4.89
CA MET A 302 -3.23 -20.31 -5.21
C MET A 302 -1.91 -20.77 -4.57
N GLY A 303 -1.91 -21.12 -3.28
CA GLY A 303 -0.72 -21.64 -2.61
C GLY A 303 -0.23 -22.97 -3.21
N LEU A 304 -1.16 -23.87 -3.51
CA LEU A 304 -0.86 -25.16 -4.16
C LEU A 304 -0.33 -25.01 -5.58
N ALA A 305 -0.87 -24.05 -6.35
CA ALA A 305 -0.38 -23.74 -7.68
C ALA A 305 1.07 -23.27 -7.61
N VAL A 306 1.41 -22.36 -6.69
CA VAL A 306 2.80 -21.93 -6.46
C VAL A 306 3.71 -23.11 -6.13
N LEU A 307 3.30 -23.99 -5.21
CA LEU A 307 4.09 -25.16 -4.80
C LEU A 307 4.29 -26.19 -5.90
N SER A 308 3.24 -26.43 -6.70
CA SER A 308 3.26 -27.42 -7.79
C SER A 308 3.89 -26.87 -9.08
N SER A 309 4.00 -25.55 -9.17
CA SER A 309 4.54 -24.85 -10.33
C SER A 309 6.00 -25.22 -10.59
N GLN A 310 6.28 -25.54 -11.86
CA GLN A 310 7.65 -25.66 -12.38
C GLN A 310 8.34 -24.30 -12.53
N GLN A 311 7.61 -23.18 -12.43
CA GLN A 311 8.17 -21.84 -12.48
C GLN A 311 9.15 -21.64 -11.33
N GLN A 312 10.38 -21.25 -11.66
CA GLN A 312 11.30 -20.67 -10.69
C GLN A 312 11.02 -19.18 -10.63
N ILE A 313 10.21 -18.78 -9.64
CA ILE A 313 9.86 -17.37 -9.46
C ILE A 313 11.14 -16.60 -9.19
N GLY A 314 11.40 -15.60 -10.02
CA GLY A 314 12.57 -14.73 -9.91
C GLY A 314 12.22 -13.28 -10.19
N GLN A 315 13.23 -12.42 -10.21
CA GLN A 315 13.09 -10.98 -10.44
C GLN A 315 12.22 -10.61 -11.65
N GLY A 316 12.30 -11.37 -12.75
CA GLY A 316 11.51 -11.11 -13.96
C GLY A 316 10.00 -11.33 -13.80
N ASP A 317 9.57 -12.03 -12.76
CA ASP A 317 8.16 -12.24 -12.44
C ASP A 317 7.58 -11.12 -11.55
N PHE A 318 8.44 -10.27 -10.97
CA PHE A 318 8.07 -9.09 -10.19
C PHE A 318 8.14 -7.83 -11.06
N LEU A 319 7.01 -7.45 -11.62
CA LEU A 319 6.84 -6.21 -12.37
C LEU A 319 6.56 -5.06 -11.41
N THR A 320 6.86 -3.84 -11.83
CA THR A 320 6.44 -2.62 -11.12
C THR A 320 5.54 -1.83 -12.04
N VAL A 321 4.49 -1.22 -11.50
CA VAL A 321 3.73 -0.19 -12.23
C VAL A 321 4.74 0.81 -12.79
N PRO A 322 4.79 1.02 -14.12
CA PRO A 322 5.72 1.96 -14.73
C PRO A 322 5.30 3.38 -14.39
N GLY A 323 6.27 4.28 -14.24
CA GLY A 323 6.01 5.64 -13.81
C GLY A 323 7.24 6.31 -13.21
N GLU A 324 7.03 7.53 -12.73
CA GLU A 324 8.06 8.41 -12.22
C GLU A 324 7.82 8.77 -10.76
N ALA A 325 8.91 8.69 -9.98
CA ALA A 325 8.97 9.16 -8.61
C ALA A 325 9.16 10.67 -8.60
N VAL A 326 8.26 11.40 -7.95
CA VAL A 326 8.30 12.86 -7.85
C VAL A 326 8.38 13.26 -6.39
N GLU A 327 9.43 13.99 -6.03
CA GLU A 327 9.55 14.63 -4.72
C GLU A 327 8.83 15.98 -4.76
N THR A 328 7.81 16.15 -3.92
CA THR A 328 7.16 17.45 -3.72
C THR A 328 7.65 18.08 -2.43
N GLU A 329 7.31 19.35 -2.17
CA GLU A 329 7.66 20.02 -0.91
C GLU A 329 7.07 19.34 0.34
N ARG A 330 6.04 18.50 0.18
CA ARG A 330 5.27 17.94 1.30
C ARG A 330 5.27 16.42 1.35
N PHE A 331 5.11 15.78 0.19
CA PHE A 331 4.94 14.34 0.09
C PHE A 331 5.68 13.77 -1.12
N ASP A 332 6.16 12.54 -0.98
CA ASP A 332 6.59 11.75 -2.12
C ASP A 332 5.36 11.34 -2.94
N GLU A 333 5.43 11.47 -4.26
CA GLU A 333 4.40 11.03 -5.19
C GLU A 333 4.99 10.06 -6.20
N TYR A 334 4.14 9.16 -6.72
CA TYR A 334 4.48 8.30 -7.84
C TYR A 334 3.46 8.47 -8.96
N HIS A 335 3.91 8.94 -10.12
CA HIS A 335 3.04 9.24 -11.25
C HIS A 335 3.12 8.11 -12.28
N PRO A 336 2.06 7.29 -12.45
CA PRO A 336 2.11 6.14 -13.33
C PRO A 336 2.15 6.56 -14.81
N ASP A 337 3.01 5.93 -15.60
CA ASP A 337 2.99 6.01 -17.06
C ASP A 337 1.80 5.18 -17.56
N LYS A 338 0.69 5.87 -17.86
CA LYS A 338 -0.57 5.26 -18.25
C LYS A 338 -0.46 4.43 -19.53
N GLU A 339 0.33 4.86 -20.51
CA GLU A 339 0.44 4.15 -21.79
C GLU A 339 1.21 2.84 -21.62
N THR A 340 2.35 2.89 -20.92
CA THR A 340 3.13 1.67 -20.63
C THR A 340 2.36 0.75 -19.68
N LEU A 341 1.66 1.29 -18.68
CA LEU A 341 0.82 0.52 -17.76
C LEU A 341 -0.32 -0.18 -18.50
N LYS A 342 -1.00 0.48 -19.45
CA LYS A 342 -2.08 -0.11 -20.24
C LYS A 342 -1.59 -1.34 -21.01
N ARG A 343 -0.43 -1.23 -21.66
CA ARG A 343 0.21 -2.35 -22.38
C ARG A 343 0.51 -3.51 -21.45
N MET A 344 1.06 -3.23 -20.27
CA MET A 344 1.37 -4.24 -19.26
C MET A 344 0.10 -4.93 -18.74
N VAL A 345 -0.98 -4.19 -18.47
CA VAL A 345 -2.28 -4.75 -18.05
C VAL A 345 -2.86 -5.67 -19.12
N VAL A 346 -2.81 -5.25 -20.39
CA VAL A 346 -3.26 -6.08 -21.52
C VAL A 346 -2.45 -7.37 -21.62
N GLU A 347 -1.12 -7.29 -21.51
CA GLU A 347 -0.23 -8.45 -21.55
C GLU A 347 -0.46 -9.43 -20.38
N LEU A 348 -0.75 -8.90 -19.18
CA LEU A 348 -0.97 -9.70 -17.99
C LEU A 348 -2.33 -10.40 -17.96
N PHE A 349 -3.40 -9.67 -18.32
CA PHE A 349 -4.77 -10.07 -17.97
C PHE A 349 -5.69 -10.30 -19.17
N TYR A 350 -5.26 -9.96 -20.39
CA TYR A 350 -6.08 -10.04 -21.59
C TYR A 350 -5.44 -10.93 -22.66
N LYS A 351 -6.25 -11.29 -23.66
CA LYS A 351 -5.80 -12.03 -24.84
C LYS A 351 -6.41 -11.41 -26.10
N GLU A 352 -5.61 -11.37 -27.16
CA GLU A 352 -6.02 -10.85 -28.47
C GLU A 352 -7.22 -11.65 -29.00
N VAL A 353 -8.22 -10.94 -29.53
CA VAL A 353 -9.34 -11.51 -30.27
C VAL A 353 -8.84 -11.75 -31.70
N LYS A 354 -8.88 -13.01 -32.14
CA LYS A 354 -8.48 -13.39 -33.49
C LYS A 354 -9.54 -13.04 -34.53
#